data_AF-A0A1F8SE16-F1
#
_entry.id   AF-A0A1F8SE16-F1
#
_cell.length_a   1.000
_cell.length_b   1.000
_cell.length_c   1.000
_cell.angle_alpha   90.00
_cell.angle_beta   90.00
_cell.angle_gamma   90.00
#
_symmetry.space_group_name_H-M   'P 1'
#
loop_
_entity.id
_entity.type
_entity.pdbx_description
1 polymer ?
#
loop_
_entity_poly.entity_id
_entity_poly.type
_entity_poly.pdbx_seq_one_letter_code
_entity_poly.pdbx_strand_id
1 'polypeptide(L)'
;MPPDPVRVLVLYSHPLMGEGLERMLSAEPGIVVYAVDIAEPAAVDAALAGDPAVIVVEEGGRVDAADVVRRSSCPVVLDVDITTTRAWTLRRESLCSRPDEFLAAIREAVGGAARDGKGPAPEPLGEPDRSPAKGRELPAAVAKA
;
A
#
# COMPACT_ATOMS: atom_id res chain seq x y z
N MET A 1 13.88 -5.72 28.43
CA MET A 1 12.69 -6.35 27.84
C MET A 1 12.69 -5.98 26.37
N PRO A 2 12.67 -6.94 25.43
CA PRO A 2 12.50 -6.59 24.02
C PRO A 2 11.16 -5.85 23.83
N PRO A 3 11.05 -4.95 22.85
CA PRO A 3 9.79 -4.28 22.57
C PRO A 3 8.70 -5.31 22.23
N ASP A 4 7.46 -5.01 22.64
CA ASP A 4 6.31 -5.84 22.27
C ASP A 4 6.19 -5.92 20.75
N PRO A 5 5.83 -7.08 20.18
CA PRO A 5 5.73 -7.24 18.74
C PRO A 5 4.61 -6.37 18.16
N VAL A 6 4.85 -5.82 16.97
CA VAL A 6 3.86 -5.06 16.20
C VAL A 6 2.86 -6.04 15.60
N ARG A 7 1.60 -5.93 16.02
CA ARG A 7 0.52 -6.78 15.52
C ARG A 7 -0.11 -6.17 14.29
N VAL A 8 0.01 -6.86 13.16
CA VAL A 8 -0.51 -6.45 11.86
C VAL A 8 -1.65 -7.36 11.47
N LEU A 9 -2.81 -6.78 11.15
CA LEU A 9 -3.94 -7.50 10.58
C LEU A 9 -3.98 -7.24 9.08
N VAL A 10 -4.02 -8.29 8.26
CA VAL A 10 -4.21 -8.20 6.81
C VAL A 10 -5.62 -8.69 6.49
N LEU A 11 -6.45 -7.80 5.97
CA LEU A 11 -7.79 -8.09 5.49
C LEU A 11 -7.73 -8.17 3.96
N TYR A 12 -7.96 -9.37 3.41
CA TYR A 12 -7.82 -9.63 1.99
C TYR A 12 -9.12 -10.18 1.39
N SER A 13 -9.36 -9.90 0.12
CA SER A 13 -10.34 -10.57 -0.73
C SER A 13 -9.67 -11.54 -1.71
N HIS A 14 -8.42 -11.27 -2.13
CA HIS A 14 -7.66 -12.13 -3.03
C HIS A 14 -6.66 -13.01 -2.23
N PRO A 15 -6.85 -14.35 -2.20
CA PRO A 15 -6.04 -15.24 -1.35
C PRO A 15 -4.53 -15.17 -1.60
N LEU A 16 -4.11 -15.08 -2.88
CA LEU A 16 -2.69 -14.99 -3.21
C LEU A 16 -2.03 -13.71 -2.69
N MET A 17 -2.78 -12.59 -2.63
CA MET A 17 -2.30 -11.36 -2.03
C MET A 17 -2.22 -11.50 -0.51
N GLY A 18 -3.28 -12.02 0.12
CA GLY A 18 -3.32 -12.29 1.56
C GLY A 18 -2.14 -13.13 2.02
N GLU A 19 -1.92 -14.29 1.39
CA GLU A 19 -0.78 -15.18 1.67
C GLU A 19 0.57 -14.52 1.39
N GLY A 20 0.67 -13.75 0.30
CA GLY A 20 1.90 -13.05 -0.09
C GLY A 20 2.32 -12.01 0.95
N LEU A 21 1.38 -11.17 1.37
CA LEU A 21 1.59 -10.16 2.41
C LEU A 21 1.88 -10.80 3.76
N GLU A 22 1.14 -11.86 4.12
CA GLU A 22 1.37 -12.59 5.37
C GLU A 22 2.81 -13.14 5.43
N ARG A 23 3.26 -13.82 4.37
CA ARG A 23 4.63 -14.38 4.30
C ARG A 23 5.69 -13.29 4.34
N MET A 24 5.50 -12.23 3.56
CA MET A 24 6.45 -11.10 3.50
C MET A 24 6.59 -10.43 4.87
N LEU A 25 5.48 -10.06 5.51
CA LEU A 25 5.49 -9.35 6.78
C LEU A 25 5.92 -10.26 7.95
N SER A 26 5.59 -11.55 7.91
CA SER A 26 6.02 -12.50 8.96
C SER A 26 7.51 -12.81 8.93
N ALA A 27 8.21 -12.47 7.84
CA ALA A 27 9.67 -12.59 7.77
C ALA A 27 10.38 -11.51 8.59
N GLU A 28 9.69 -10.42 8.94
CA GLU A 28 10.27 -9.29 9.67
C GLU A 28 10.30 -9.54 11.19
N PRO A 29 11.48 -9.46 11.83
CA PRO A 29 11.60 -9.62 13.28
C PRO A 29 10.75 -8.61 14.05
N GLY A 30 9.95 -9.10 15.00
CA GLY A 30 9.10 -8.25 15.84
C GLY A 30 7.76 -7.87 15.21
N ILE A 31 7.41 -8.43 14.05
CA ILE A 31 6.06 -8.33 13.47
C ILE A 31 5.32 -9.64 13.67
N VAL A 32 4.06 -9.56 14.10
CA VAL A 32 3.12 -10.69 14.15
C VAL A 32 1.96 -10.37 13.24
N VAL A 33 1.72 -11.22 12.25
CA VAL A 33 0.73 -11.01 11.21
C VAL A 33 -0.44 -11.96 11.39
N TYR A 34 -1.65 -11.45 11.17
CA TYR A 34 -2.87 -12.23 11.06
C TYR A 34 -3.52 -11.90 9.74
N ALA A 35 -3.69 -12.88 8.85
CA ALA A 35 -4.41 -12.69 7.60
C ALA A 35 -5.84 -13.24 7.73
N VAL A 36 -6.84 -12.46 7.30
CA VAL A 36 -8.25 -12.81 7.38
C VAL A 36 -8.94 -12.49 6.06
N ASP A 37 -9.68 -13.45 5.54
CA ASP A 37 -10.55 -13.25 4.38
C ASP A 37 -11.70 -12.30 4.76
N ILE A 38 -11.84 -11.19 4.02
CA ILE A 38 -12.91 -10.20 4.16
C ILE A 38 -14.30 -10.84 3.95
N ALA A 39 -14.39 -11.96 3.25
CA ALA A 39 -15.62 -12.72 3.06
C ALA A 39 -16.12 -13.42 4.33
N GLU A 40 -15.36 -13.41 5.44
CA GLU A 40 -15.71 -14.01 6.73
C GLU A 40 -15.98 -12.95 7.82
N PRO A 41 -17.20 -12.37 7.91
CA PRO A 41 -17.49 -11.25 8.81
C PRO A 41 -17.16 -11.52 10.28
N ALA A 42 -17.44 -12.73 10.78
CA ALA A 42 -17.16 -13.10 12.16
C ALA A 42 -15.66 -13.14 12.47
N ALA A 43 -14.84 -13.59 11.50
CA ALA A 43 -13.39 -13.58 11.64
C ALA A 43 -12.84 -12.15 11.59
N VAL A 44 -13.39 -11.30 10.71
CA VAL A 44 -13.05 -9.87 10.65
C VAL A 44 -13.35 -9.19 11.98
N ASP A 45 -14.56 -9.37 12.54
CA ASP A 45 -14.93 -8.76 13.82
C ASP A 45 -14.02 -9.22 14.97
N ALA A 46 -13.71 -10.52 15.04
CA ALA A 46 -12.81 -11.06 16.04
C ALA A 46 -11.38 -10.49 15.90
N ALA A 47 -10.90 -10.35 14.66
CA ALA A 47 -9.57 -9.82 14.40
C ALA A 47 -9.47 -8.32 14.71
N LEU A 48 -10.49 -7.53 14.38
CA LEU A 48 -10.56 -6.11 14.71
C LEU A 48 -10.63 -5.89 16.24
N ALA A 49 -11.40 -6.71 16.95
CA ALA A 49 -11.48 -6.68 18.43
C ALA A 49 -10.14 -7.06 19.09
N GLY A 50 -9.23 -7.66 18.33
CA GLY A 50 -7.89 -7.97 18.77
C GLY A 50 -6.96 -6.77 18.85
N ASP A 51 -7.39 -5.51 18.73
CA ASP A 51 -6.53 -4.30 18.83
C ASP A 51 -5.21 -4.38 18.02
N PRO A 52 -5.26 -4.57 16.69
CA PRO A 52 -4.07 -4.53 15.85
C PRO A 52 -3.42 -3.13 15.86
N ALA A 53 -2.10 -3.09 15.83
CA ALA A 53 -1.33 -1.85 15.75
C ALA A 53 -1.37 -1.25 14.33
N VAL A 54 -1.48 -2.11 13.32
CA VAL A 54 -1.64 -1.74 11.91
C VAL A 54 -2.67 -2.66 11.27
N ILE A 55 -3.56 -2.11 10.46
CA ILE A 55 -4.45 -2.90 9.60
C ILE A 55 -4.08 -2.62 8.15
N VAL A 56 -3.85 -3.66 7.37
CA VAL A 56 -3.74 -3.62 5.91
C VAL A 56 -5.08 -4.10 5.35
N VAL A 57 -5.74 -3.28 4.55
CA VAL A 57 -6.97 -3.64 3.85
C VAL A 57 -6.71 -3.68 2.36
N GLU A 58 -7.26 -4.69 1.70
CA GLU A 58 -7.28 -4.73 0.25
C GLU A 58 -8.38 -3.83 -0.34
N GLU A 59 -8.00 -2.96 -1.27
CA GLU A 59 -8.94 -2.11 -2.00
C GLU A 59 -9.88 -2.95 -2.88
N GLY A 60 -11.15 -2.54 -2.99
CA GLY A 60 -12.14 -3.22 -3.83
C GLY A 60 -12.81 -4.44 -3.18
N GLY A 61 -12.49 -4.74 -1.92
CA GLY A 61 -13.16 -5.75 -1.12
C GLY A 61 -14.56 -5.32 -0.61
N ARG A 62 -15.23 -6.22 0.13
CA ARG A 62 -16.54 -5.93 0.76
C ARG A 62 -16.46 -5.00 1.97
N VAL A 63 -15.26 -4.82 2.51
CA VAL A 63 -14.93 -3.95 3.64
C VAL A 63 -13.84 -3.01 3.14
N ASP A 64 -14.12 -1.71 3.13
CA ASP A 64 -13.15 -0.71 2.71
C ASP A 64 -12.36 -0.13 3.91
N ALA A 65 -11.32 0.67 3.62
CA ALA A 65 -10.51 1.29 4.67
C ALA A 65 -11.33 2.21 5.59
N ALA A 66 -12.37 2.85 5.07
CA ALA A 66 -13.23 3.73 5.87
C ALA A 66 -14.12 2.94 6.84
N ASP A 67 -14.59 1.75 6.45
CA ASP A 67 -15.29 0.81 7.31
C ASP A 67 -14.39 0.31 8.44
N VAL A 68 -13.14 -0.03 8.13
CA VAL A 68 -12.13 -0.42 9.12
C VAL A 68 -11.88 0.70 10.13
N VAL A 69 -11.72 1.95 9.64
CA VAL A 69 -11.56 3.12 10.50
C VAL A 69 -12.81 3.34 11.38
N ARG A 70 -14.02 3.09 10.88
CA ARG A 70 -15.23 3.22 11.72
C ARG A 70 -15.33 2.14 12.81
N ARG A 71 -14.82 0.94 12.54
CA ARG A 71 -15.02 -0.25 13.39
C ARG A 71 -13.86 -0.56 14.34
N SER A 72 -12.70 0.06 14.15
CA SER A 72 -11.50 -0.21 14.95
C SER A 72 -10.93 1.03 15.63
N SER A 73 -10.25 0.82 16.75
CA SER A 73 -9.41 1.81 17.44
C SER A 73 -8.02 1.98 16.78
N CYS A 74 -7.74 1.22 15.71
CA CYS A 74 -6.42 1.12 15.11
C CYS A 74 -5.87 2.51 14.71
N PRO A 75 -4.60 2.81 15.04
CA PRO A 75 -4.01 4.11 14.74
C PRO A 75 -3.62 4.27 13.26
N VAL A 76 -3.35 3.17 12.55
CA VAL A 76 -2.85 3.19 11.17
C VAL A 76 -3.55 2.13 10.34
N VAL A 77 -4.19 2.55 9.25
CA VAL A 77 -4.75 1.67 8.23
C VAL A 77 -4.02 1.92 6.92
N LEU A 78 -3.53 0.85 6.30
CA LEU A 78 -2.94 0.83 4.97
C LEU A 78 -3.98 0.28 4.00
N ASP A 79 -4.38 1.09 3.03
CA ASP A 79 -5.28 0.69 1.95
C ASP A 79 -4.44 0.34 0.73
N VAL A 80 -4.44 -0.92 0.33
CA VAL A 80 -3.54 -1.46 -0.68
C VAL A 80 -4.36 -1.90 -1.88
N ASP A 81 -4.06 -1.28 -3.01
CA ASP A 81 -4.56 -1.72 -4.30
C ASP A 81 -3.54 -2.66 -4.93
N ILE A 82 -3.99 -3.82 -5.40
CA ILE A 82 -3.12 -4.78 -6.10
C ILE A 82 -3.02 -4.51 -7.60
N THR A 83 -3.98 -3.74 -8.13
CA THR A 83 -4.05 -3.38 -9.55
C THR A 83 -3.18 -2.17 -9.85
N THR A 84 -2.89 -1.35 -8.84
CA THR A 84 -1.94 -0.24 -8.92
C THR A 84 -0.78 -0.51 -7.97
N THR A 85 0.44 -0.05 -8.30
CA THR A 85 1.58 -0.17 -7.36
C THR A 85 1.51 0.86 -6.23
N ARG A 86 0.30 1.22 -5.79
CA ARG A 86 0.02 2.29 -4.84
C ARG A 86 -0.63 1.72 -3.59
N ALA A 87 -0.31 2.35 -2.48
CA ALA A 87 -1.00 2.16 -1.22
C ALA A 87 -1.27 3.54 -0.61
N TRP A 88 -2.39 3.66 0.09
CA TRP A 88 -2.76 4.83 0.86
C TRP A 88 -2.62 4.54 2.34
N THR A 89 -2.32 5.56 3.12
CA THR A 89 -2.26 5.45 4.58
C THR A 89 -3.29 6.36 5.19
N LEU A 90 -4.16 5.79 6.02
CA LEU A 90 -5.07 6.52 6.88
C LEU A 90 -4.52 6.48 8.30
N ARG A 91 -4.26 7.65 8.87
CA ARG A 91 -3.81 7.78 10.26
C ARG A 91 -4.91 8.38 11.11
N ARG A 92 -5.14 7.77 12.27
CA ARG A 92 -6.07 8.31 13.27
C ARG A 92 -5.33 9.32 14.12
N GLU A 93 -5.82 10.55 14.10
CA GLU A 93 -5.31 11.65 14.93
C GLU A 93 -6.46 12.25 15.73
N SER A 94 -6.20 12.56 17.00
CA SER A 94 -7.16 13.28 17.84
C SER A 94 -6.98 14.77 17.58
N LEU A 95 -8.04 15.42 17.07
CA LEU A 95 -8.05 16.85 16.83
C LEU A 95 -8.88 17.57 17.89
N CYS A 96 -8.44 18.77 18.27
CA CYS A 96 -9.25 19.66 19.08
C CYS A 96 -10.35 20.31 18.23
N SER A 97 -11.59 20.30 18.74
CA SER A 97 -12.75 20.84 18.02
C SER A 97 -12.90 22.37 18.13
N ARG A 98 -11.95 23.07 18.77
CA ARG A 98 -11.96 24.53 18.83
C ARG A 98 -11.71 25.09 17.43
N PRO A 99 -12.48 26.10 16.98
CA PRO A 99 -12.43 26.56 15.59
C PRO A 99 -11.02 26.90 15.08
N ASP A 100 -10.24 27.65 15.85
CA ASP A 100 -8.90 28.08 15.42
C ASP A 100 -7.91 26.91 15.31
N GLU A 101 -7.99 25.96 16.24
CA GLU A 101 -7.14 24.75 16.26
C GLU A 101 -7.54 23.79 15.14
N PHE A 102 -8.84 23.63 14.89
CA PHE A 102 -9.35 22.81 13.80
C PHE A 102 -8.96 23.38 12.42
N LEU A 103 -9.06 24.70 12.25
CA LEU A 103 -8.61 25.37 11.02
C LEU A 103 -7.09 25.28 10.84
N ALA A 104 -6.32 25.34 11.92
CA ALA A 104 -4.87 25.13 11.87
C ALA A 104 -4.53 23.71 11.40
N ALA A 105 -5.21 22.69 11.94
CA ALA A 105 -5.03 21.30 11.53
C ALA A 105 -5.35 21.06 10.04
N ILE A 106 -6.42 21.67 9.51
CA ILE A 106 -6.75 21.59 8.07
C ILE A 106 -5.61 22.18 7.22
N ARG A 107 -5.10 23.35 7.60
CA ARG A 107 -4.01 24.02 6.88
C ARG A 107 -2.71 23.22 6.93
N GLU A 108 -2.42 22.61 8.08
CA GLU A 108 -1.27 21.74 8.27
C GLU A 108 -1.37 20.49 7.39
N ALA A 109 -2.52 19.82 7.37
CA ALA A 109 -2.73 18.63 6.53
C ALA A 109 -2.49 18.93 5.04
N VAL A 110 -3.00 20.07 4.54
CA VAL A 110 -2.77 20.50 3.15
C VAL A 110 -1.30 20.85 2.91
N GLY A 111 -0.63 21.50 3.87
CA GLY A 111 0.79 21.87 3.77
C GLY A 111 1.76 20.69 3.89
N GLY A 112 1.41 19.66 4.67
CA GLY A 112 2.17 18.43 4.85
C GLY A 112 2.06 17.48 3.65
N ALA A 113 0.86 17.34 3.08
CA ALA A 113 0.63 16.52 1.88
C ALA A 113 1.51 16.92 0.68
N ALA A 114 1.85 18.21 0.56
CA ALA A 114 2.75 18.70 -0.49
C ALA A 114 4.22 18.28 -0.31
N ARG A 115 4.63 17.86 0.90
CA ARG A 115 6.01 17.47 1.22
C ARG A 115 6.23 15.97 1.09
N ASP A 116 5.24 15.15 1.44
CA ASP A 116 5.34 13.68 1.41
C ASP A 116 5.11 13.08 0.01
N GLY A 117 4.51 13.83 -0.92
CA GLY A 117 4.27 13.39 -2.31
C GLY A 117 5.48 13.43 -3.26
N LYS A 118 6.67 13.85 -2.80
CA LYS A 118 7.88 13.90 -3.64
C LYS A 118 8.61 12.55 -3.61
N GLY A 119 8.04 11.55 -4.28
CA GLY A 119 8.80 10.35 -4.68
C GLY A 119 10.02 10.76 -5.53
N PRO A 120 11.06 9.89 -5.65
CA PRO A 120 12.19 10.17 -6.52
C PRO A 120 11.67 10.54 -7.91
N ALA A 121 12.18 11.65 -8.45
CA ALA A 121 11.84 12.09 -9.80
C ALA A 121 12.05 10.88 -10.74
N PRO A 122 11.11 10.60 -11.66
CA PRO A 122 11.33 9.55 -12.65
C PRO A 122 12.65 9.86 -13.34
N GLU A 123 13.59 8.90 -13.32
CA GLU A 123 14.82 9.04 -14.10
C GLU A 123 14.42 9.41 -15.54
N PRO A 124 15.04 10.44 -16.13
CA PRO A 124 14.74 10.78 -17.50
C PRO A 124 15.04 9.54 -18.36
N LEU A 125 14.01 9.02 -19.01
CA LEU A 125 14.13 7.99 -20.03
C LEU A 125 15.20 8.46 -21.01
N GLY A 126 16.36 7.80 -20.98
CA GLY A 126 17.49 8.14 -21.84
C GLY A 126 17.00 8.25 -23.28
N GLU A 127 17.35 9.36 -23.93
CA GLU A 127 17.01 9.57 -25.33
C GLU A 127 17.48 8.36 -26.15
N PRO A 128 16.67 7.85 -27.09
CA PRO A 128 17.09 6.73 -27.92
C PRO A 128 18.32 7.13 -28.72
N ASP A 129 19.41 6.41 -28.51
CA ASP A 129 20.70 6.55 -29.19
C ASP A 129 20.50 6.54 -30.71
N ARG A 130 20.51 7.74 -31.32
CA ARG A 130 20.52 7.90 -32.77
C ARG A 130 21.97 7.81 -33.26
N SER A 131 22.57 6.63 -33.13
CA SER A 131 23.82 6.32 -33.80
C SER A 131 23.53 5.53 -35.10
N PRO A 132 23.96 6.04 -36.28
CA PRO A 132 23.70 5.36 -37.54
C PRO A 132 24.59 4.12 -37.67
N ALA A 133 23.96 2.94 -37.71
CA ALA A 133 24.64 1.68 -37.98
C ALA A 133 25.35 1.74 -39.34
N LYS A 134 26.68 1.77 -39.31
CA LYS A 134 27.54 1.56 -40.48
C LYS A 134 27.40 0.12 -40.97
N GLY A 135 27.15 0.01 -42.27
CA GLY A 135 27.35 -1.10 -43.19
C GLY A 135 27.69 -2.48 -42.65
N ARG A 136 26.84 -3.45 -43.00
CA ARG A 136 27.28 -4.82 -43.22
C ARG A 136 26.57 -5.40 -44.44
N GLU A 137 27.39 -5.77 -45.42
CA GLU A 137 27.02 -6.28 -46.74
C GLU A 137 26.22 -7.59 -46.65
N LEU A 138 25.21 -7.72 -47.53
CA LEU A 138 24.48 -8.95 -47.78
C LEU A 138 25.14 -9.70 -48.95
N PRO A 139 25.47 -11.00 -48.83
CA PRO A 139 25.74 -11.81 -50.00
C PRO A 139 24.44 -12.39 -50.58
N ALA A 140 24.41 -12.42 -51.91
CA ALA A 140 23.31 -12.82 -52.76
C ALA A 140 23.02 -14.33 -52.78
N ALA A 141 21.74 -14.70 -52.91
CA ALA A 141 21.29 -15.95 -53.52
C ALA A 141 19.85 -15.72 -54.04
N VAL A 142 19.70 -15.43 -55.34
CA VAL A 142 19.32 -16.37 -56.43
C VAL A 142 17.84 -16.74 -56.41
N ALA A 143 17.10 -16.06 -57.30
CA ALA A 143 15.79 -16.45 -57.77
C ALA A 143 15.85 -17.75 -58.58
N LYS A 144 14.78 -18.56 -58.49
CA LYS A 144 14.20 -19.23 -59.66
C LYS A 144 12.73 -19.56 -59.41
N ALA A 145 11.94 -19.25 -60.43
CA ALA A 145 10.63 -19.80 -60.72
C ALA A 145 10.73 -21.29 -61.09
#